data_AF-A0A6G1C588-F1
#
_entry.id   AF-A0A6G1C588-F1
#
_cell.length_a   1.000
_cell.length_b   1.000
_cell.length_c   1.000
_cell.angle_alpha   90.00
_cell.angle_beta   90.00
_cell.angle_gamma   90.00
#
_symmetry.space_group_name_H-M   'P 1'
#
loop_
_entity.id
_entity.type
_entity.pdbx_description
1 polymer ?
#
loop_
_entity_poly.entity_id
_entity_poly.type
_entity_poly.pdbx_seq_one_letter_code
_entity_poly.pdbx_strand_id
1 'polypeptide(L)'
;MEFCANKLSFRGYNIGTRLVDEFLAKSNVSRCVDFKETADVIAKLGFKMFLGVTATVTNWDAEGTSCSFVLEDNPLVDFVELPDTCQGLQYCNVLSGVIRGALEMVSMKTEVTWVRDMLRGDDAYEMRVKLTKQVPEEYPYKDDD
;
A
#
# COMPACT_ATOMS: atom_id res chain seq x y z
N MET A 1 -19.38 -6.01 -10.06
CA MET A 1 -18.65 -5.63 -8.82
C MET A 1 -17.19 -5.34 -9.08
N GLU A 2 -16.47 -6.14 -9.90
CA GLU A 2 -15.06 -5.91 -10.30
C GLU A 2 -14.77 -4.50 -10.88
N PHE A 3 -15.72 -3.92 -11.62
CA PHE A 3 -15.54 -2.59 -12.22
C PHE A 3 -15.44 -1.45 -11.18
N CYS A 4 -16.13 -1.57 -10.05
CA CYS A 4 -16.04 -0.58 -8.96
C CYS A 4 -14.73 -0.73 -8.18
N ALA A 5 -14.30 -1.97 -7.93
CA ALA A 5 -13.03 -2.30 -7.31
C ALA A 5 -11.84 -1.72 -8.09
N ASN A 6 -11.85 -1.86 -9.42
CA ASN A 6 -10.80 -1.33 -10.30
C ASN A 6 -10.75 0.20 -10.32
N LYS A 7 -11.93 0.86 -10.34
CA LYS A 7 -12.00 2.33 -10.27
C LYS A 7 -11.44 2.87 -8.95
N LEU A 8 -11.72 2.19 -7.85
CA LEU A 8 -11.26 2.62 -6.53
C LEU A 8 -9.75 2.42 -6.35
N SER A 9 -9.22 1.30 -6.82
CA SER A 9 -7.78 1.05 -6.88
C SER A 9 -7.06 2.08 -7.76
N PHE A 10 -7.63 2.45 -8.92
CA PHE A 10 -7.06 3.50 -9.78
C PHE A 10 -7.06 4.88 -9.11
N ARG A 11 -8.12 5.24 -8.37
CA ARG A 11 -8.14 6.49 -7.59
C ARG A 11 -7.09 6.46 -6.47
N GLY A 12 -6.97 5.33 -5.76
CA GLY A 12 -5.93 5.13 -4.76
C GLY A 12 -4.52 5.27 -5.33
N TYR A 13 -4.27 4.69 -6.51
CA TYR A 13 -2.97 4.79 -7.19
C TYR A 13 -2.54 6.24 -7.41
N ASN A 14 -3.41 7.08 -7.97
CA ASN A 14 -3.12 8.51 -8.19
C ASN A 14 -2.94 9.33 -6.91
N ILE A 15 -3.47 8.84 -5.78
CA ILE A 15 -3.24 9.42 -4.46
C ILE A 15 -1.84 8.99 -3.99
N GLY A 16 -1.55 7.68 -4.00
CA GLY A 16 -0.27 7.12 -3.59
C GLY A 16 0.94 7.71 -4.30
N THR A 17 0.85 7.95 -5.61
CA THR A 17 1.93 8.57 -6.38
C THR A 17 2.23 10.01 -5.97
N ARG A 18 1.28 10.72 -5.37
CA ARG A 18 1.49 12.08 -4.82
C ARG A 18 1.90 12.08 -3.37
N LEU A 19 1.36 11.14 -2.57
CA LEU A 19 1.66 11.05 -1.15
C LEU A 19 3.12 10.69 -0.88
N VAL A 20 3.73 9.90 -1.76
CA VAL A 20 5.14 9.49 -1.61
C VAL A 20 6.11 10.67 -1.61
N ASP A 21 5.88 11.70 -2.42
CA ASP A 21 6.72 12.91 -2.45
C ASP A 21 6.65 13.64 -1.10
N GLU A 22 5.44 13.80 -0.57
CA GLU A 22 5.23 14.41 0.74
C GLU A 22 5.81 13.55 1.88
N PHE A 23 5.67 12.23 1.78
CA PHE A 23 6.24 11.28 2.73
C PHE A 23 7.76 11.38 2.78
N LEU A 24 8.44 11.35 1.62
CA LEU A 24 9.89 11.45 1.53
C LEU A 24 10.40 12.81 2.01
N ALA A 25 9.66 13.89 1.73
CA ALA A 25 10.01 15.23 2.20
C ALA A 25 9.92 15.40 3.72
N LYS A 26 9.03 14.66 4.40
CA LYS A 26 8.74 14.83 5.84
C LYS A 26 9.29 13.72 6.74
N SER A 27 9.57 12.54 6.22
CA SER A 27 9.88 11.36 7.04
C SER A 27 11.36 11.21 7.42
N ASN A 28 12.28 12.05 6.89
CA ASN A 28 13.73 11.89 7.01
C ASN A 28 14.24 10.49 6.61
N VAL A 29 13.43 9.71 5.90
CA VAL A 29 13.77 8.37 5.44
C VAL A 29 14.69 8.51 4.24
N SER A 30 15.91 7.98 4.37
CA SER A 30 16.77 7.74 3.22
C SER A 30 16.16 6.68 2.32
N ARG A 31 16.46 6.73 1.02
CA ARG A 31 15.96 5.75 0.04
C ARG A 31 16.17 4.31 0.53
N CYS A 32 15.08 3.59 0.77
CA CYS A 32 15.12 2.19 1.21
C CYS A 32 15.77 1.32 0.14
N VAL A 33 16.64 0.40 0.56
CA VAL A 33 17.43 -0.43 -0.36
C VAL A 33 16.65 -1.67 -0.78
N ASP A 34 15.96 -2.28 0.18
CA ASP A 34 15.27 -3.56 0.01
C ASP A 34 13.78 -3.46 0.32
N PHE A 35 12.97 -4.29 -0.34
CA PHE A 35 11.52 -4.31 -0.19
C PHE A 35 11.06 -4.53 1.26
N LYS A 36 11.83 -5.30 2.05
CA LYS A 36 11.56 -5.52 3.48
C LYS A 36 11.62 -4.23 4.29
N GLU A 37 12.66 -3.44 4.08
CA GLU A 37 12.83 -2.15 4.74
C GLU A 37 11.71 -1.20 4.34
N THR A 38 11.41 -1.12 3.03
CA THR A 38 10.32 -0.29 2.52
C THR A 38 8.97 -0.68 3.14
N ALA A 39 8.70 -1.98 3.29
CA ALA A 39 7.46 -2.46 3.89
C ALA A 39 7.35 -2.04 5.36
N ASP A 40 8.43 -2.18 6.13
CA ASP A 40 8.49 -1.74 7.54
C ASP A 40 8.28 -0.22 7.69
N VAL A 41 8.91 0.57 6.81
CA VAL A 41 8.76 2.03 6.78
C VAL A 41 7.32 2.43 6.48
N ILE A 42 6.70 1.81 5.48
CA ILE A 42 5.29 2.08 5.15
C ILE A 42 4.41 1.71 6.35
N ALA A 43 4.62 0.54 6.95
CA ALA A 43 3.82 0.04 8.07
C ALA A 43 3.87 0.95 9.31
N LYS A 44 5.07 1.40 9.69
CA LYS A 44 5.31 2.14 10.95
C LYS A 44 5.21 3.65 10.79
N LEU A 45 5.64 4.19 9.65
CA LEU A 45 5.72 5.62 9.39
C LEU A 45 4.65 6.08 8.40
N GLY A 46 4.48 5.36 7.29
CA GLY A 46 3.53 5.73 6.23
C GLY A 46 2.08 5.75 6.73
N PHE A 47 1.60 4.63 7.25
CA PHE A 47 0.27 4.53 7.83
C PHE A 47 0.07 5.54 8.98
N LYS A 48 1.09 5.74 9.82
CA LYS A 48 0.99 6.66 10.95
C LYS A 48 0.88 8.11 10.50
N MET A 49 1.60 8.49 9.44
CA MET A 49 1.61 9.86 8.92
C MET A 49 0.28 10.23 8.25
N PHE A 50 -0.33 9.31 7.49
CA PHE A 50 -1.51 9.61 6.68
C PHE A 50 -2.83 9.17 7.29
N LEU A 51 -2.82 8.12 8.11
CA LEU A 51 -4.02 7.54 8.72
C LEU A 51 -3.98 7.60 10.25
N GLY A 52 -2.86 7.97 10.87
CA GLY A 52 -2.74 8.03 12.34
C GLY A 52 -2.63 6.66 13.02
N VAL A 53 -2.66 5.57 12.25
CA VAL A 53 -2.55 4.18 12.72
C VAL A 53 -1.24 3.54 12.27
N THR A 54 -0.82 2.46 12.92
CA THR A 54 0.32 1.66 12.47
C THR A 54 -0.16 0.31 11.95
N ALA A 55 0.54 -0.23 10.95
CA ALA A 55 0.33 -1.59 10.49
C ALA A 55 1.46 -2.51 10.99
N THR A 56 1.20 -3.81 11.01
CA THR A 56 2.22 -4.84 11.27
C THR A 56 2.51 -5.61 9.99
N VAL A 57 3.79 -5.76 9.65
CA VAL A 57 4.22 -6.58 8.50
C VAL A 57 4.47 -8.01 8.96
N THR A 58 3.78 -8.97 8.36
CA THR A 58 3.85 -10.40 8.69
C THR A 58 3.86 -11.26 7.43
N ASN A 59 3.84 -12.59 7.58
CA ASN A 59 3.64 -13.55 6.48
C ASN A 59 4.60 -13.37 5.30
N TRP A 60 5.87 -13.10 5.60
CA TRP A 60 6.93 -13.04 4.60
C TRP A 60 7.11 -14.39 3.91
N ASP A 61 7.26 -14.38 2.60
CA ASP A 61 7.74 -15.54 1.86
C ASP A 61 9.25 -15.75 2.05
N ALA A 62 9.73 -16.94 1.70
CA ALA A 62 11.14 -17.30 1.82
C ALA A 62 12.05 -16.39 0.99
N GLU A 63 11.54 -15.89 -0.15
CA GLU A 63 12.26 -15.02 -1.07
C GLU A 63 12.28 -13.55 -0.63
N GLY A 64 11.45 -13.17 0.35
CA GLY A 64 11.34 -11.78 0.79
C GLY A 64 10.67 -10.86 -0.24
N THR A 65 9.88 -11.42 -1.15
CA THR A 65 9.17 -10.69 -2.21
C THR A 65 7.70 -10.51 -1.91
N SER A 66 7.14 -11.19 -0.90
CA SER A 66 5.74 -11.04 -0.52
C SER A 66 5.58 -10.97 0.99
N CYS A 67 4.70 -10.09 1.46
CA CYS A 67 4.36 -9.93 2.87
C CYS A 67 2.89 -9.53 3.03
N SER A 68 2.37 -9.64 4.25
CA SER A 68 1.05 -9.14 4.63
C SER A 68 1.18 -7.90 5.51
N PHE A 69 0.42 -6.84 5.18
CA PHE A 69 0.17 -5.73 6.10
C PHE A 69 -1.12 -6.02 6.85
N VAL A 70 -1.02 -6.05 8.17
CA VAL A 70 -2.15 -6.25 9.08
C VAL A 70 -2.44 -4.95 9.81
N LEU A 71 -3.68 -4.49 9.72
CA LEU A 71 -4.20 -3.35 10.47
C LEU A 71 -5.30 -3.82 11.41
N GLU A 72 -5.23 -3.40 12.66
CA GLU A 72 -6.27 -3.65 13.66
C GLU A 72 -7.40 -2.61 13.51
N ASP A 73 -7.04 -1.36 13.24
CA ASP A 73 -7.98 -0.26 13.05
C ASP A 73 -7.80 0.39 11.68
N ASN A 74 -8.92 0.77 11.05
CA ASN A 74 -8.93 1.49 9.79
C ASN A 74 -9.84 2.74 9.88
N PRO A 75 -9.27 3.93 10.17
CA PRO A 75 -10.07 5.13 10.41
C PRO A 75 -10.82 5.64 9.17
N LEU A 76 -10.53 5.10 7.98
CA LEU A 76 -11.30 5.42 6.77
C LEU A 76 -12.70 4.80 6.77
N VAL A 77 -12.94 3.78 7.61
CA VAL A 77 -14.19 3.03 7.62
C VAL A 77 -14.98 3.18 8.91
N ASP A 78 -14.42 3.83 9.93
CA ASP A 78 -15.10 4.09 11.22
C ASP A 78 -16.45 4.80 11.09
N PHE A 79 -16.66 5.56 10.02
CA PHE A 79 -17.92 6.27 9.73
C PHE A 79 -18.62 5.76 8.47
N VAL A 80 -18.20 4.61 7.93
CA VAL A 80 -18.74 4.06 6.69
C VAL A 80 -19.59 2.84 7.00
N GLU A 81 -20.90 3.04 7.08
CA GLU A 81 -21.87 1.94 6.99
C GLU A 81 -22.09 1.59 5.52
N LEU A 82 -21.59 0.44 5.09
CA LEU A 82 -21.88 -0.09 3.75
C LEU A 82 -23.35 -0.53 3.70
N PRO A 83 -24.17 0.01 2.79
CA PRO A 83 -25.53 -0.48 2.61
C PRO A 83 -25.52 -1.93 2.08
N ASP A 84 -26.58 -2.70 2.37
CA ASP A 84 -26.69 -4.12 2.00
C ASP A 84 -26.52 -4.38 0.49
N THR A 85 -26.88 -3.40 -0.33
CA THR A 85 -26.71 -3.41 -1.80
C THR A 85 -25.25 -3.29 -2.25
N CYS A 86 -24.35 -2.88 -1.35
CA CYS A 86 -22.93 -2.61 -1.58
C CYS A 86 -22.00 -3.53 -0.76
N GLN A 87 -22.50 -4.63 -0.16
CA GLN A 87 -21.68 -5.59 0.59
C GLN A 87 -20.54 -6.23 -0.23
N GLY A 88 -20.57 -6.13 -1.56
CA GLY A 88 -19.47 -6.56 -2.44
C GLY A 88 -18.52 -5.44 -2.89
N LEU A 89 -18.65 -4.22 -2.33
CA LEU A 89 -17.74 -3.12 -2.62
C LEU A 89 -16.45 -3.30 -1.82
N GLN A 90 -15.34 -3.46 -2.53
CA GLN A 90 -14.02 -3.49 -1.91
C GLN A 90 -13.59 -2.05 -1.57
N TYR A 91 -14.23 -1.43 -0.57
CA TYR A 91 -13.92 -0.05 -0.14
C TYR A 91 -12.43 0.11 0.19
N CYS A 92 -11.86 -0.91 0.81
CA CYS A 92 -10.46 -0.95 1.20
C CYS A 92 -9.49 -0.97 0.00
N ASN A 93 -9.96 -1.19 -1.25
CA ASN A 93 -9.11 -1.11 -2.45
C ASN A 93 -8.50 0.28 -2.69
N VAL A 94 -9.01 1.36 -2.07
CA VAL A 94 -8.30 2.64 -2.07
C VAL A 94 -6.89 2.44 -1.52
N LEU A 95 -6.75 1.79 -0.36
CA LEU A 95 -5.47 1.56 0.29
C LEU A 95 -4.55 0.69 -0.58
N SER A 96 -5.10 -0.34 -1.22
CA SER A 96 -4.34 -1.14 -2.19
C SER A 96 -3.80 -0.29 -3.34
N GLY A 97 -4.62 0.62 -3.87
CA GLY A 97 -4.18 1.59 -4.86
C GLY A 97 -3.07 2.50 -4.34
N VAL A 98 -3.24 3.07 -3.14
CA VAL A 98 -2.27 3.98 -2.51
C VAL A 98 -0.93 3.30 -2.34
N ILE A 99 -0.89 2.08 -1.79
CA ILE A 99 0.35 1.33 -1.60
C ILE A 99 1.03 1.05 -2.95
N ARG A 100 0.26 0.62 -3.96
CA ARG A 100 0.81 0.37 -5.30
C ARG A 100 1.42 1.63 -5.91
N GLY A 101 0.70 2.76 -5.84
CA GLY A 101 1.17 4.04 -6.37
C GLY A 101 2.41 4.56 -5.65
N ALA A 102 2.44 4.47 -4.33
CA ALA A 102 3.60 4.89 -3.54
C ALA A 102 4.83 4.02 -3.82
N LEU A 103 4.65 2.70 -3.88
CA LEU A 103 5.75 1.76 -4.16
C LEU A 103 6.28 1.89 -5.59
N GLU A 104 5.41 2.17 -6.57
CA GLU A 104 5.83 2.37 -7.95
C GLU A 104 6.74 3.60 -8.11
N MET A 105 6.51 4.67 -7.33
CA MET A 105 7.35 5.87 -7.33
C MET A 105 8.74 5.66 -6.71
N VAL A 106 8.91 4.62 -5.89
CA VAL A 106 10.23 4.17 -5.41
C VAL A 106 10.75 2.97 -6.20
N SER A 107 10.29 2.84 -7.46
CA SER A 107 10.71 1.82 -8.43
C SER A 107 10.42 0.36 -8.01
N MET A 108 9.43 0.15 -7.15
CA MET A 108 8.98 -1.17 -6.71
C MET A 108 7.55 -1.43 -7.23
N LYS A 109 7.41 -2.19 -8.32
CA LYS A 109 6.09 -2.58 -8.82
C LYS A 109 5.54 -3.71 -7.98
N THR A 110 4.39 -3.46 -7.36
CA THR A 110 3.73 -4.43 -6.48
C THR A 110 2.31 -4.74 -6.90
N GLU A 111 1.89 -5.95 -6.56
CA GLU A 111 0.50 -6.39 -6.58
C GLU A 111 -0.01 -6.41 -5.14
N VAL A 112 -1.21 -5.86 -4.91
CA VAL A 112 -1.82 -5.77 -3.59
C VAL A 112 -3.20 -6.38 -3.65
N THR A 113 -3.44 -7.35 -2.76
CA THR A 113 -4.69 -8.12 -2.69
C THR A 113 -5.18 -8.18 -1.25
N TRP A 114 -6.50 -8.10 -1.04
CA TRP A 114 -7.09 -8.24 0.29
C TRP A 114 -7.27 -9.71 0.64
N VAL A 115 -6.81 -10.09 1.82
CA VAL A 115 -6.93 -11.44 2.40
C VAL A 115 -8.03 -11.47 3.47
N ARG A 116 -8.07 -10.46 4.35
CA ARG A 116 -9.10 -10.28 5.38
C ARG A 116 -9.59 -8.84 5.42
N ASP A 117 -10.88 -8.65 5.63
CA ASP A 117 -11.54 -7.35 5.64
C ASP A 117 -12.66 -7.34 6.70
N MET A 118 -12.50 -6.56 7.77
CA MET A 118 -13.50 -6.52 8.85
C MET A 118 -14.87 -6.02 8.37
N LEU A 119 -14.94 -5.26 7.27
CA LEU A 119 -16.21 -4.88 6.64
C LEU A 119 -16.98 -6.07 6.08
N ARG A 120 -16.31 -7.20 5.89
CA ARG A 120 -16.89 -8.46 5.41
C ARG A 120 -17.10 -9.47 6.54
N GLY A 121 -16.82 -9.07 7.78
CA GLY A 121 -16.97 -9.89 8.99
C GLY A 121 -15.70 -10.61 9.45
N ASP A 122 -14.52 -10.26 8.90
CA ASP A 122 -13.24 -10.76 9.41
C ASP A 122 -12.83 -10.07 10.73
N ASP A 123 -11.80 -10.59 11.38
CA ASP A 123 -11.28 -10.14 12.67
C ASP A 123 -10.19 -9.05 12.58
N ALA A 124 -9.63 -8.85 11.39
CA ALA A 124 -8.62 -7.84 11.12
C ALA A 124 -8.62 -7.43 9.63
N TYR A 125 -7.98 -6.31 9.32
CA TYR A 125 -7.69 -5.92 7.94
C TYR A 125 -6.34 -6.49 7.54
N GLU A 126 -6.32 -7.44 6.60
CA GLU A 126 -5.10 -8.01 6.06
C GLU A 126 -5.03 -7.84 4.56
N MET A 127 -3.97 -7.17 4.09
CA MET A 127 -3.65 -7.10 2.67
C MET A 127 -2.29 -7.70 2.38
N ARG A 128 -2.25 -8.56 1.36
CA ARG A 128 -1.03 -9.16 0.87
C ARG A 128 -0.44 -8.32 -0.24
N VAL A 129 0.84 -8.00 -0.09
CA VAL A 129 1.64 -7.24 -1.05
C VAL A 129 2.70 -8.18 -1.61
N LYS A 130 2.82 -8.18 -2.93
CA LYS A 130 3.82 -8.99 -3.66
C LYS A 130 4.61 -8.09 -4.59
N LEU A 131 5.91 -8.06 -4.43
CA LEU A 131 6.85 -7.48 -5.35
C LEU A 131 6.85 -8.29 -6.65
N THR A 132 6.51 -7.61 -7.74
CA THR A 132 6.46 -8.21 -9.09
C THR A 132 7.70 -7.87 -9.89
N LYS A 133 8.18 -6.64 -9.75
CA LYS A 133 9.35 -6.14 -10.45
C LYS A 133 9.98 -5.01 -9.65
N GLN A 134 11.27 -5.10 -9.42
CA GLN A 134 12.08 -3.95 -9.00
C GLN A 134 12.72 -3.37 -10.26
N VAL A 135 12.44 -2.10 -10.53
CA VAL A 135 13.01 -1.40 -11.68
C VAL A 135 14.27 -0.70 -11.18
N PRO A 136 15.47 -1.05 -11.67
CA PRO A 136 16.65 -0.21 -11.42
C PRO A 136 16.39 1.16 -12.04
N GLU A 137 16.70 2.25 -11.33
CA GLU A 137 16.73 3.57 -11.97
C GLU A 137 17.74 3.54 -13.13
N GLU A 138 17.26 3.74 -14.36
CA GLU A 138 18.15 4.15 -15.45
C GLU A 138 18.59 5.59 -15.14
N TYR A 139 19.84 5.76 -14.71
CA TYR A 139 20.46 7.09 -14.62
C TYR A 139 20.62 7.65 -16.04
N PRO A 140 20.00 8.79 -16.40
CA PRO A 140 20.14 9.38 -17.72
C PRO A 140 21.40 10.25 -17.86
N TYR A 141 22.39 10.11 -16.98
CA TYR A 141 23.68 10.79 -17.13
C TYR A 141 24.76 9.73 -17.35
N LYS A 142 25.05 9.48 -18.64
CA LYS A 142 26.45 9.29 -19.00
C LYS A 142 27.10 10.64 -18.75
N ASP A 143 28.06 10.69 -17.84
CA ASP A 143 29.05 11.76 -17.85
C ASP A 143 29.67 11.73 -19.26
N ASP A 144 29.32 12.71 -20.09
CA ASP A 144 30.08 13.00 -21.29
C ASP A 144 31.41 13.60 -20.80
N ASP A 145 32.47 12.80 -20.85
CA ASP A 145 33.88 13.16 -20.61
C ASP A 145 34.33 14.41 -21.38
#